data_AF-A0A969KNK5-F1
#
_entry.id   AF-A0A969KNK5-F1
#
_cell.length_a   1.000
_cell.length_b   1.000
_cell.length_c   1.000
_cell.angle_alpha   90.00
_cell.angle_beta   90.00
_cell.angle_gamma   90.00
#
_symmetry.space_group_name_H-M   'P 1'
#
loop_
_entity.id
_entity.type
_entity.pdbx_description
1 polymer ?
#
loop_
_entity_poly.entity_id
_entity_poly.type
_entity_poly.pdbx_seq_one_letter_code
_entity_poly.pdbx_strand_id
1 'polypeptide(L)'
;MDGDNAALASLQLENQTVARVTAQSDDGTVNEFALTAGAQPGADFADGALDSQMALSSGAEVAYRDVEGGRQEYRARLALTSPSIPLTLTVAWQPGAPDVTIQAATLYDARTGMFTALLPSDRGHFRLAHSGDVKVYENVDVAPRAYLAHQVIPATSPEESLAQMHQANADLSDAAIVEGLDALQSNAHSGDRAEVIVYEVEKVVIQVKSEEPALLVLTDAYYPGWRASVDDEPAPIYPTNHLLRGVAIPPGEHIVTFEFAPTSWRNGRLWSALGALIFVAIVGLLILRRIRSRPESGV
;
A
#
# COMPACT_ATOMS: atom_id res chain seq x y z
N MET A 1 2.18 -17.91 -13.78
CA MET A 1 3.61 -18.18 -13.57
C MET A 1 3.75 -19.68 -13.59
N ASP A 2 4.16 -20.21 -14.74
CA ASP A 2 4.52 -21.62 -14.87
C ASP A 2 5.79 -21.81 -14.05
N GLY A 3 5.62 -22.32 -12.83
CA GLY A 3 6.72 -22.63 -11.93
C GLY A 3 7.66 -23.60 -12.62
N ASP A 4 8.94 -23.26 -12.61
CA ASP A 4 10.00 -23.94 -13.32
C ASP A 4 10.19 -25.36 -12.74
N ASN A 5 9.40 -26.32 -13.24
CA ASN A 5 9.44 -27.74 -12.86
C ASN A 5 10.85 -28.36 -13.05
N ALA A 6 11.74 -27.69 -13.77
CA ALA A 6 13.12 -28.12 -13.99
C ALA A 6 14.01 -27.98 -12.73
N ALA A 7 13.69 -27.08 -11.79
CA ALA A 7 14.53 -26.82 -10.62
C ALA A 7 14.58 -28.01 -9.65
N LEU A 8 13.59 -28.90 -9.68
CA LEU A 8 13.50 -30.07 -8.79
C LEU A 8 13.98 -31.37 -9.44
N ALA A 9 14.07 -31.45 -10.76
CA ALA A 9 14.53 -32.65 -11.48
C ALA A 9 16.02 -32.96 -11.28
N SER A 10 16.80 -31.97 -10.81
CA SER A 10 18.22 -32.11 -10.50
C SER A 10 18.50 -32.49 -9.04
N LEU A 11 17.48 -32.49 -8.16
CA LEU A 11 17.63 -32.90 -6.78
C LEU A 11 17.75 -34.43 -6.72
N GLN A 12 18.97 -34.85 -6.39
CA GLN A 12 19.35 -36.23 -6.18
C GLN A 12 18.45 -36.89 -5.13
N LEU A 13 18.36 -38.23 -5.22
CA LEU A 13 17.54 -39.18 -4.47
C LEU A 13 17.56 -39.09 -2.93
N GLU A 14 18.17 -38.09 -2.29
CA GLU A 14 18.27 -37.92 -0.84
C GLU A 14 17.44 -36.72 -0.35
N ASN A 15 17.02 -36.75 0.91
CA ASN A 15 16.28 -35.65 1.51
C ASN A 15 17.23 -34.50 1.86
N GLN A 16 17.04 -33.36 1.23
CA GLN A 16 17.82 -32.15 1.48
C GLN A 16 17.05 -31.21 2.42
N THR A 17 17.74 -30.58 3.37
CA THR A 17 17.16 -29.46 4.11
C THR A 17 17.00 -28.26 3.18
N VAL A 18 15.76 -27.79 2.99
CA VAL A 18 15.43 -26.65 2.13
C VAL A 18 15.20 -25.38 2.94
N ALA A 19 14.79 -25.50 4.19
CA ALA A 19 14.62 -24.37 5.09
C ALA A 19 14.86 -24.75 6.55
N ARG A 20 15.23 -23.75 7.36
CA ARG A 20 15.17 -23.83 8.82
C ARG A 20 14.05 -22.95 9.31
N VAL A 21 13.22 -23.48 10.20
CA VAL A 21 12.15 -22.73 10.86
C VAL A 21 12.52 -22.55 12.32
N THR A 22 12.51 -21.30 12.77
CA THR A 22 12.73 -20.95 14.17
C THR A 22 11.44 -20.37 14.74
N ALA A 23 10.97 -20.95 15.84
CA ALA A 23 9.82 -20.46 16.60
C ALA A 23 10.28 -19.95 17.96
N GLN A 24 10.23 -18.63 18.15
CA GLN A 24 10.52 -17.98 19.42
C GLN A 24 9.21 -17.68 20.16
N SER A 25 9.14 -18.12 21.40
CA SER A 25 7.94 -18.01 22.25
C SER A 25 8.03 -16.89 23.27
N ASP A 26 6.89 -16.55 23.86
CA ASP A 26 6.73 -15.53 24.90
C ASP A 26 7.51 -15.82 26.19
N ASP A 27 7.68 -17.10 26.54
CA ASP A 27 8.50 -17.56 27.66
C ASP A 27 10.02 -17.56 27.37
N GLY A 28 10.43 -17.13 26.17
CA GLY A 28 11.82 -17.13 25.71
C GLY A 28 12.30 -18.46 25.13
N THR A 29 11.47 -19.50 25.11
CA THR A 29 11.81 -20.79 24.49
C THR A 29 11.97 -20.63 22.98
N VAL A 30 13.02 -21.23 22.43
CA VAL A 30 13.30 -21.27 20.99
C VAL A 30 13.22 -22.73 20.52
N ASN A 31 12.37 -23.00 19.54
CA ASN A 31 12.29 -24.28 18.86
C ASN A 31 12.86 -24.14 17.44
N GLU A 32 13.70 -25.07 17.02
CA GLU A 32 14.26 -25.11 15.67
C GLU A 32 13.80 -26.37 14.94
N PHE A 33 13.42 -26.21 13.68
CA PHE A 33 12.97 -27.28 12.80
C PHE A 33 13.73 -27.21 11.47
N ALA A 34 14.04 -28.37 10.91
CA ALA A 34 14.50 -28.48 9.54
C ALA A 34 13.31 -28.91 8.67
N LEU A 35 13.07 -28.16 7.59
CA LEU A 35 12.16 -28.57 6.54
C LEU A 35 12.96 -29.24 5.43
N THR A 36 12.50 -30.40 5.01
CA THR A 36 13.21 -31.27 4.07
C THR A 36 12.42 -31.48 2.79
N ALA A 37 13.10 -31.53 1.65
CA ALA A 37 12.53 -31.91 0.38
C ALA A 37 13.33 -33.06 -0.25
N GLY A 38 12.64 -34.04 -0.84
CA GLY A 38 13.31 -35.14 -1.54
C GLY A 38 12.42 -36.33 -1.82
N ALA A 39 13.05 -37.40 -2.33
CA ALA A 39 12.38 -38.63 -2.75
C ALA A 39 12.34 -39.73 -1.67
N GLN A 40 13.01 -39.56 -0.53
CA GLN A 40 13.07 -40.61 0.50
C GLN A 40 11.95 -40.45 1.53
N PRO A 41 11.49 -41.57 2.12
CA PRO A 41 10.53 -41.55 3.22
C PRO A 41 10.94 -40.58 4.33
N GLY A 42 9.98 -39.72 4.73
CA GLY A 42 10.16 -38.75 5.80
C GLY A 42 10.59 -37.36 5.33
N ALA A 43 10.57 -37.09 4.02
CA ALA A 43 10.64 -35.72 3.53
C ALA A 43 9.35 -34.96 3.89
N ASP A 44 9.46 -33.68 4.22
CA ASP A 44 8.31 -32.80 4.43
C ASP A 44 7.63 -32.42 3.11
N PHE A 45 8.44 -32.29 2.06
CA PHE A 45 8.04 -31.86 0.74
C PHE A 45 8.64 -32.76 -0.35
N ALA A 46 8.00 -32.77 -1.51
CA ALA A 46 8.54 -33.27 -2.75
C ALA A 46 8.21 -32.26 -3.87
N ASP A 47 8.20 -32.67 -5.14
CA ASP A 47 7.87 -31.74 -6.22
C ASP A 47 6.38 -31.44 -6.29
N GLY A 48 6.06 -30.28 -6.87
CA GLY A 48 4.69 -29.83 -7.03
C GLY A 48 3.90 -30.61 -8.08
N ALA A 49 4.51 -31.55 -8.80
CA ALA A 49 3.86 -32.28 -9.88
C ALA A 49 3.03 -33.46 -9.34
N LEU A 50 1.83 -33.62 -9.89
CA LEU A 50 0.98 -34.75 -9.56
C LEU A 50 1.62 -36.07 -10.01
N ASP A 51 1.61 -37.06 -9.12
CA ASP A 51 2.04 -38.44 -9.41
C ASP A 51 3.49 -38.58 -9.92
N SER A 52 4.35 -37.60 -9.65
CA SER A 52 5.78 -37.73 -9.89
C SER A 52 6.37 -38.86 -9.03
N GLN A 53 7.43 -39.49 -9.51
CA GLN A 53 8.07 -40.57 -8.76
C GLN A 53 8.57 -40.07 -7.39
N MET A 54 9.05 -38.83 -7.32
CA MET A 54 9.50 -38.19 -6.08
C MET A 54 8.35 -37.95 -5.11
N ALA A 55 7.21 -37.43 -5.58
CA ALA A 55 6.01 -37.25 -4.77
C ALA A 55 5.51 -38.58 -4.21
N LEU A 56 5.46 -39.62 -5.05
CA LEU A 56 4.97 -40.95 -4.67
C LEU A 56 5.87 -41.65 -3.65
N SER A 57 7.19 -41.41 -3.66
CA SER A 57 8.14 -42.09 -2.79
C SER A 57 8.48 -41.35 -1.49
N SER A 58 8.31 -40.02 -1.46
CA SER A 58 8.67 -39.16 -0.31
C SER A 58 7.93 -39.48 0.99
N GLY A 59 6.69 -39.97 0.89
CA GLY A 59 5.78 -40.11 2.03
C GLY A 59 5.33 -38.78 2.64
N ALA A 60 5.59 -37.65 1.97
CA ALA A 60 5.18 -36.31 2.41
C ALA A 60 3.65 -36.20 2.50
N GLU A 61 3.15 -35.46 3.49
CA GLU A 61 1.71 -35.29 3.68
C GLU A 61 1.12 -34.33 2.64
N VAL A 62 0.27 -34.83 1.74
CA VAL A 62 -0.43 -34.01 0.75
C VAL A 62 -1.62 -33.30 1.38
N ALA A 63 -1.63 -31.97 1.33
CA ALA A 63 -2.69 -31.13 1.87
C ALA A 63 -3.77 -30.82 0.84
N TYR A 64 -3.36 -30.63 -0.41
CA TYR A 64 -4.26 -30.31 -1.52
C TYR A 64 -3.75 -30.97 -2.80
N ARG A 65 -4.69 -31.41 -3.64
CA ARG A 65 -4.41 -32.09 -4.91
C ARG A 65 -5.33 -31.54 -5.97
N ASP A 66 -4.74 -30.97 -7.01
CA ASP A 66 -5.42 -30.43 -8.19
C ASP A 66 -5.10 -31.32 -9.38
N VAL A 67 -6.01 -32.26 -9.62
CA VAL A 67 -5.83 -33.29 -10.67
C VAL A 67 -5.91 -32.66 -12.07
N GLU A 68 -6.74 -31.64 -12.25
CA GLU A 68 -6.95 -30.98 -13.54
C GLU A 68 -5.76 -30.06 -13.89
N GLY A 69 -5.23 -29.36 -12.89
CA GLY A 69 -4.03 -28.54 -13.02
C GLY A 69 -2.70 -29.32 -12.93
N GLY A 70 -2.76 -30.63 -12.65
CA GLY A 70 -1.57 -31.48 -12.54
C GLY A 70 -0.62 -31.13 -11.40
N ARG A 71 -1.13 -30.55 -10.30
CA ARG A 71 -0.33 -30.04 -9.18
C ARG A 71 -0.79 -30.54 -7.82
N GLN A 72 0.12 -30.56 -6.84
CA GLN A 72 -0.20 -30.85 -5.45
C GLN A 72 0.56 -29.96 -4.47
N GLU A 73 -0.03 -29.77 -3.29
CA GLU A 73 0.55 -28.99 -2.19
C GLU A 73 0.77 -29.90 -0.98
N TYR A 74 1.91 -29.72 -0.33
CA TYR A 74 2.29 -30.51 0.85
C TYR A 74 2.09 -29.72 2.14
N ARG A 75 1.94 -30.45 3.25
CA ARG A 75 1.86 -29.90 4.60
C ARG A 75 2.98 -30.48 5.47
N ALA A 76 3.76 -29.59 6.06
CA ALA A 76 4.66 -29.91 7.17
C ALA A 76 3.96 -29.59 8.50
N ARG A 77 4.20 -30.41 9.54
CA ARG A 77 3.71 -30.17 10.90
C ARG A 77 4.88 -29.99 11.85
N LEU A 78 5.02 -28.79 12.40
CA LEU A 78 6.11 -28.44 13.30
C LEU A 78 5.61 -28.48 14.75
N ALA A 79 5.90 -29.56 15.45
CA ALA A 79 5.46 -29.75 16.83
C ALA A 79 6.40 -29.02 17.81
N LEU A 80 5.88 -28.03 18.52
CA LEU A 80 6.61 -27.36 19.60
C LEU A 80 6.94 -28.35 20.72
N THR A 81 8.12 -28.21 21.33
CA THR A 81 8.59 -29.10 22.42
C THR A 81 7.74 -28.97 23.69
N SER A 82 7.15 -27.81 23.91
CA SER A 82 6.24 -27.52 25.02
C SER A 82 5.08 -26.64 24.55
N PRO A 83 3.90 -26.70 25.22
CA PRO A 83 2.83 -25.74 25.00
C PRO A 83 3.33 -24.32 25.28
N SER A 84 3.33 -23.48 24.25
CA SER A 84 3.88 -22.11 24.29
C SER A 84 3.15 -21.22 23.29
N ILE A 85 3.30 -19.90 23.40
CA ILE A 85 2.73 -18.92 22.46
C ILE A 85 3.86 -18.37 21.60
N PRO A 86 4.01 -18.82 20.34
CA PRO A 86 5.01 -18.28 19.43
C PRO A 86 4.76 -16.80 19.17
N LEU A 87 5.75 -15.96 19.44
CA LEU A 87 5.75 -14.53 19.12
C LEU A 87 6.35 -14.27 17.74
N THR A 88 7.32 -15.07 17.33
CA THR A 88 8.00 -14.93 16.03
C THR A 88 8.24 -16.29 15.41
N LEU A 89 7.92 -16.39 14.12
CA LEU A 89 8.22 -17.53 13.27
C LEU A 89 9.08 -17.03 12.13
N THR A 90 10.31 -17.53 12.05
CA THR A 90 11.25 -17.18 10.98
C THR A 90 11.49 -18.41 10.13
N VAL A 91 11.31 -18.27 8.81
CA VAL A 91 11.67 -19.31 7.84
C VAL A 91 12.88 -18.80 7.06
N ALA A 92 14.01 -19.49 7.22
CA ALA A 92 15.25 -19.19 6.51
C ALA A 92 15.51 -20.27 5.45
N TRP A 93 15.36 -19.90 4.18
CA TRP A 93 15.65 -20.77 3.04
C TRP A 93 17.15 -21.06 2.93
N GLN A 94 17.51 -22.32 2.63
CA GLN A 94 18.90 -22.70 2.40
C GLN A 94 19.37 -22.21 1.02
N PRO A 95 20.64 -21.80 0.87
CA PRO A 95 21.19 -21.48 -0.44
C PRO A 95 21.07 -22.66 -1.41
N GLY A 96 20.55 -22.41 -2.62
CA GLY A 96 20.32 -23.46 -3.62
C GLY A 96 19.14 -24.38 -3.30
N ALA A 97 18.32 -24.05 -2.30
CA ALA A 97 17.01 -24.69 -2.15
C ALA A 97 16.17 -24.43 -3.40
N PRO A 98 15.32 -25.39 -3.80
CA PRO A 98 14.37 -25.17 -4.89
C PRO A 98 13.38 -24.05 -4.53
N ASP A 99 12.72 -23.50 -5.54
CA ASP A 99 11.65 -22.52 -5.35
C ASP A 99 10.49 -23.15 -4.55
N VAL A 100 10.37 -22.77 -3.28
CA VAL A 100 9.30 -23.20 -2.39
C VAL A 100 8.51 -21.97 -1.96
N THR A 101 7.19 -22.04 -2.12
CA THR A 101 6.26 -20.98 -1.70
C THR A 101 5.40 -21.45 -0.54
N ILE A 102 5.30 -20.64 0.52
CA ILE A 102 4.40 -20.90 1.63
C ILE A 102 3.02 -20.35 1.26
N GLN A 103 2.09 -21.24 0.92
CA GLN A 103 0.70 -20.88 0.59
C GLN A 103 -0.10 -20.50 1.84
N ALA A 104 0.10 -21.24 2.94
CA ALA A 104 -0.61 -21.04 4.18
C ALA A 104 0.23 -21.48 5.37
N ALA A 105 0.04 -20.82 6.51
CA ALA A 105 0.59 -21.24 7.79
C ALA A 105 -0.49 -21.07 8.87
N THR A 106 -0.52 -21.96 9.85
CA THR A 106 -1.53 -21.96 10.91
C THR A 106 -0.92 -22.41 12.22
N LEU A 107 -1.11 -21.61 13.27
CA LEU A 107 -0.88 -22.05 14.64
C LEU A 107 -2.06 -22.91 15.09
N TYR A 108 -1.80 -24.08 15.66
CA TYR A 108 -2.82 -25.03 16.07
C TYR A 108 -2.58 -25.50 17.50
N ASP A 109 -3.55 -25.29 18.39
CA ASP A 109 -3.54 -25.82 19.75
C ASP A 109 -4.27 -27.16 19.79
N ALA A 110 -3.50 -28.25 19.78
CA ALA A 110 -4.04 -29.61 19.77
C ALA A 110 -4.87 -29.97 21.02
N ARG A 111 -4.73 -29.23 22.13
CA ARG A 111 -5.49 -29.50 23.37
C ARG A 111 -6.90 -28.96 23.30
N THR A 112 -7.09 -27.83 22.63
CA THR A 112 -8.36 -27.12 22.54
C THR A 112 -9.01 -27.26 21.17
N GLY A 113 -8.26 -27.68 20.15
CA GLY A 113 -8.69 -27.69 18.75
C GLY A 113 -8.73 -26.29 18.12
N MET A 114 -8.29 -25.26 18.85
CA MET A 114 -8.26 -23.89 18.38
C MET A 114 -7.11 -23.67 17.40
N PHE A 115 -7.30 -22.75 16.46
CA PHE A 115 -6.28 -22.40 15.49
C PHE A 115 -6.26 -20.92 15.16
N THR A 116 -5.11 -20.44 14.68
CA THR A 116 -4.91 -19.08 14.17
C THR A 116 -4.18 -19.16 12.84
N ALA A 117 -4.89 -18.87 11.75
CA ALA A 117 -4.28 -18.78 10.43
C ALA A 117 -3.43 -17.51 10.34
N LEU A 118 -2.18 -17.70 9.93
CA LEU A 118 -1.20 -16.64 9.70
C LEU A 118 -1.31 -16.15 8.25
N LEU A 119 -0.87 -14.92 7.98
CA LEU A 119 -0.80 -14.35 6.63
C LEU A 119 0.64 -14.40 6.12
N PRO A 120 1.05 -15.45 5.38
CA PRO A 120 2.26 -15.37 4.58
C PRO A 120 2.05 -14.33 3.48
N SER A 121 3.01 -13.41 3.32
CA SER A 121 2.94 -12.35 2.31
C SER A 121 4.30 -12.19 1.63
N ASP A 122 4.29 -12.26 0.31
CA ASP A 122 5.40 -11.95 -0.60
C ASP A 122 5.38 -10.48 -1.06
N ARG A 123 4.35 -9.72 -0.68
CA ARG A 123 4.08 -8.34 -1.15
C ARG A 123 4.37 -7.26 -0.12
N GLY A 124 4.86 -7.64 1.06
CA GLY A 124 5.14 -6.71 2.15
C GLY A 124 4.72 -7.24 3.52
N HIS A 125 4.97 -6.44 4.54
CA HIS A 125 4.66 -6.72 5.93
C HIS A 125 3.26 -6.21 6.27
N PHE A 126 2.48 -7.11 6.87
CA PHE A 126 1.09 -6.84 7.21
C PHE A 126 0.84 -7.16 8.67
N ARG A 127 0.13 -6.26 9.36
CA ARG A 127 -0.30 -6.43 10.75
C ARG A 127 -1.80 -6.63 10.80
N LEU A 128 -2.27 -7.68 11.48
CA LEU A 128 -3.71 -7.89 11.66
C LEU A 128 -4.30 -6.75 12.49
N ALA A 129 -5.19 -5.97 11.88
CA ALA A 129 -5.86 -4.83 12.50
C ALA A 129 -7.26 -5.19 13.01
N HIS A 130 -7.96 -6.10 12.33
CA HIS A 130 -9.28 -6.59 12.72
C HIS A 130 -9.47 -8.06 12.35
N SER A 131 -10.14 -8.80 13.23
CA SER A 131 -10.51 -10.20 13.01
C SER A 131 -11.94 -10.44 13.49
N GLY A 132 -12.86 -10.60 12.54
CA GLY A 132 -14.27 -10.93 12.75
C GLY A 132 -14.79 -11.73 11.55
N ASP A 133 -15.95 -11.34 11.00
CA ASP A 133 -16.47 -11.90 9.74
C ASP A 133 -15.50 -11.73 8.57
N VAL A 134 -14.65 -10.70 8.65
CA VAL A 134 -13.55 -10.44 7.73
C VAL A 134 -12.26 -10.19 8.51
N LYS A 135 -11.12 -10.49 7.87
CA LYS A 135 -9.81 -10.10 8.38
C LYS A 135 -9.35 -8.84 7.66
N VAL A 136 -8.96 -7.83 8.42
CA VAL A 136 -8.36 -6.59 7.90
C VAL A 136 -6.93 -6.53 8.37
N TYR A 137 -6.02 -6.29 7.42
CA TYR A 137 -4.60 -6.14 7.69
C TYR A 137 -4.15 -4.72 7.32
N GLU A 138 -3.37 -4.12 8.21
CA GLU A 138 -2.65 -2.89 7.98
C GLU A 138 -1.34 -3.22 7.25
N ASN A 139 -1.10 -2.54 6.13
CA ASN A 139 0.22 -2.56 5.49
C ASN A 139 1.16 -1.65 6.30
N VAL A 140 2.22 -2.22 6.88
CA VAL A 140 3.17 -1.45 7.69
C VAL A 140 4.36 -0.91 6.87
N ASP A 141 4.45 -1.29 5.60
CA ASP A 141 5.47 -0.79 4.66
C ASP A 141 4.98 0.44 3.88
N VAL A 142 3.87 1.08 4.31
CA VAL A 142 3.36 2.27 3.65
C VAL A 142 4.30 3.46 3.87
N ALA A 143 4.57 4.22 2.81
CA ALA A 143 5.19 5.53 2.93
C ALA A 143 4.32 6.45 3.80
N PRO A 144 4.92 7.36 4.59
CA PRO A 144 4.15 8.34 5.35
C PRO A 144 3.32 9.21 4.41
N ARG A 145 2.22 9.76 4.92
CA ARG A 145 1.30 10.60 4.13
C ARG A 145 1.99 11.82 3.51
N ALA A 146 3.00 12.34 4.19
CA ALA A 146 3.85 13.41 3.72
C ALA A 146 5.31 13.03 3.93
N TYR A 147 6.16 13.27 2.94
CA TYR A 147 7.61 13.05 3.03
C TYR A 147 8.38 14.06 2.18
N LEU A 148 9.70 14.12 2.41
CA LEU A 148 10.62 14.95 1.65
C LEU A 148 11.41 14.07 0.70
N ALA A 149 11.33 14.37 -0.60
CA ALA A 149 12.21 13.80 -1.61
C ALA A 149 13.35 14.78 -1.89
N HIS A 150 14.59 14.30 -1.80
CA HIS A 150 15.80 15.09 -2.02
C HIS A 150 16.33 14.96 -3.45
N GLN A 151 15.75 14.05 -4.23
CA GLN A 151 16.00 13.92 -5.65
C GLN A 151 14.71 14.12 -6.46
N VAL A 152 14.71 15.12 -7.34
CA VAL A 152 13.67 15.30 -8.35
C VAL A 152 14.16 14.79 -9.70
N ILE A 153 13.44 13.82 -10.25
CA ILE A 153 13.59 13.32 -11.60
C ILE A 153 12.54 14.05 -12.46
N PRO A 154 12.95 14.96 -13.36
CA PRO A 154 12.01 15.71 -14.17
C PRO A 154 11.31 14.79 -15.18
N ALA A 155 10.01 15.01 -15.34
CA ALA A 155 9.19 14.45 -16.42
C ALA A 155 8.55 15.59 -17.21
N THR A 156 8.47 15.43 -18.53
CA THR A 156 7.88 16.41 -19.43
C THR A 156 6.41 16.11 -19.76
N SER A 157 5.95 14.89 -19.50
CA SER A 157 4.55 14.47 -19.68
C SER A 157 4.12 13.38 -18.68
N PRO A 158 2.80 13.18 -18.50
CA PRO A 158 2.27 12.09 -17.68
C PRO A 158 2.70 10.70 -18.18
N GLU A 159 2.84 10.50 -19.49
CA GLU A 159 3.30 9.22 -20.04
C GLU A 159 4.76 8.95 -19.71
N GLU A 160 5.62 9.98 -19.75
CA GLU A 160 7.01 9.86 -19.34
C GLU A 160 7.12 9.57 -17.85
N SER A 161 6.34 10.28 -17.01
CA SER A 161 6.30 10.05 -15.57
C SER A 161 5.95 8.59 -15.24
N LEU A 162 4.89 8.06 -15.86
CA LEU A 162 4.45 6.68 -15.67
C LEU A 162 5.51 5.67 -16.16
N ALA A 163 6.14 5.92 -17.30
CA ALA A 163 7.20 5.05 -17.82
C ALA A 163 8.42 4.99 -16.90
N GLN A 164 8.85 6.14 -16.36
CA GLN A 164 9.95 6.22 -15.40
C GLN A 164 9.61 5.50 -14.09
N MET A 165 8.37 5.63 -13.59
CA MET A 165 7.92 4.89 -12.39
C MET A 165 7.97 3.38 -12.58
N HIS A 166 7.56 2.88 -13.75
CA HIS A 166 7.67 1.46 -14.07
C HIS A 166 9.12 0.97 -14.11
N GLN A 167 10.06 1.78 -14.62
CA GLN A 167 11.47 1.44 -14.68
C GLN A 167 12.16 1.47 -13.30
N ALA A 168 11.77 2.40 -12.43
CA ALA A 168 12.31 2.52 -11.07
C ALA A 168 11.89 1.39 -10.13
N ASN A 169 10.99 0.49 -10.57
CA ASN A 169 10.44 -0.61 -9.78
C ASN A 169 9.91 -0.15 -8.39
N ALA A 170 9.36 1.07 -8.34
CA ALA A 170 8.70 1.71 -7.21
C ALA A 170 9.52 2.05 -5.95
N ASP A 171 10.86 1.89 -5.93
CA ASP A 171 11.66 2.44 -4.82
C ASP A 171 11.92 3.93 -5.05
N LEU A 172 10.97 4.74 -4.59
CA LEU A 172 10.96 6.21 -4.66
C LEU A 172 10.95 6.81 -3.25
N SER A 173 11.63 6.14 -2.32
CA SER A 173 11.67 6.51 -0.90
C SER A 173 12.36 7.86 -0.66
N ASP A 174 13.34 8.23 -1.48
CA ASP A 174 14.07 9.52 -1.42
C ASP A 174 14.05 10.30 -2.75
N ALA A 175 13.46 9.72 -3.79
CA ALA A 175 13.35 10.31 -5.12
C ALA A 175 11.88 10.52 -5.51
N ALA A 176 11.62 11.53 -6.33
CA ALA A 176 10.29 11.82 -6.85
C ALA A 176 10.37 12.17 -8.33
N ILE A 177 9.50 11.57 -9.14
CA ILE A 177 9.35 11.90 -10.55
C ILE A 177 8.33 13.03 -10.67
N VAL A 178 8.72 14.19 -11.18
CA VAL A 178 7.90 15.41 -11.11
C VAL A 178 7.67 16.01 -12.48
N GLU A 179 6.41 16.25 -12.81
CA GLU A 179 6.02 16.92 -14.05
C GLU A 179 6.20 18.43 -13.95
N GLY A 180 6.98 19.02 -14.86
CA GLY A 180 7.13 20.48 -14.98
C GLY A 180 7.96 21.15 -13.89
N LEU A 181 8.74 20.39 -13.13
CA LEU A 181 9.78 20.89 -12.21
C LEU A 181 11.15 20.45 -12.72
N ASP A 182 12.11 21.37 -12.71
CA ASP A 182 13.50 21.06 -13.06
C ASP A 182 14.13 20.10 -12.05
N ALA A 183 15.21 19.43 -12.47
CA ALA A 183 15.95 18.54 -11.59
C ALA A 183 16.43 19.27 -10.32
N LEU A 184 16.22 18.63 -9.19
CA LEU A 184 16.70 19.04 -7.87
C LEU A 184 17.49 17.86 -7.30
N GLN A 185 18.66 18.16 -6.76
CA GLN A 185 19.46 17.19 -6.01
C GLN A 185 20.00 17.87 -4.76
N SER A 186 19.62 17.32 -3.62
CA SER A 186 20.07 17.69 -2.29
C SER A 186 20.38 16.43 -1.48
N ASN A 187 21.01 16.60 -0.33
CA ASN A 187 21.25 15.52 0.61
C ASN A 187 20.16 15.52 1.67
N ALA A 188 19.60 14.34 1.97
CA ALA A 188 18.74 14.15 3.12
C ALA A 188 19.53 14.38 4.43
N HIS A 189 18.96 15.16 5.34
CA HIS A 189 19.54 15.39 6.67
C HIS A 189 18.72 14.70 7.75
N SER A 190 19.37 14.22 8.81
CA SER A 190 18.71 13.49 9.91
C SER A 190 17.62 14.28 10.65
N GLY A 191 17.63 15.61 10.51
CA GLY A 191 16.62 16.51 11.10
C GLY A 191 15.43 16.79 10.20
N ASP A 192 15.47 16.34 8.94
CA ASP A 192 14.46 16.62 7.94
C ASP A 192 13.17 15.85 8.27
N ARG A 193 12.06 16.55 8.18
CA ARG A 193 10.74 15.97 8.48
C ARG A 193 9.62 16.72 7.78
N ALA A 194 8.57 15.97 7.46
CA ALA A 194 7.28 16.50 7.04
C ALA A 194 6.20 15.88 7.93
N GLU A 195 5.50 16.70 8.69
CA GLU A 195 4.47 16.27 9.63
C GLU A 195 3.12 16.89 9.27
N VAL A 196 2.11 16.06 9.04
CA VAL A 196 0.74 16.53 8.79
C VAL A 196 0.12 16.95 10.12
N ILE A 197 -0.07 18.26 10.30
CA ILE A 197 -0.63 18.84 11.54
C ILE A 197 -2.15 19.08 11.45
N VAL A 198 -2.69 19.23 10.22
CA VAL A 198 -4.13 19.31 9.96
C VAL A 198 -4.44 18.44 8.76
N TYR A 199 -5.45 17.58 8.88
CA TYR A 199 -5.92 16.71 7.81
C TYR A 199 -7.45 16.71 7.76
N GLU A 200 -7.98 17.55 6.88
CA GLU A 200 -9.41 17.71 6.62
C GLU A 200 -9.71 17.50 5.13
N VAL A 201 -11.00 17.37 4.79
CA VAL A 201 -11.43 17.08 3.41
C VAL A 201 -10.99 18.15 2.41
N GLU A 202 -11.03 19.42 2.81
CA GLU A 202 -10.73 20.57 1.93
C GLU A 202 -9.42 21.28 2.31
N LYS A 203 -8.71 20.77 3.33
CA LYS A 203 -7.51 21.43 3.87
C LYS A 203 -6.52 20.43 4.45
N VAL A 204 -5.27 20.53 4.04
CA VAL A 204 -4.14 19.80 4.64
C VAL A 204 -3.05 20.81 5.00
N VAL A 205 -2.58 20.78 6.24
CA VAL A 205 -1.48 21.63 6.70
C VAL A 205 -0.34 20.74 7.15
N ILE A 206 0.85 21.01 6.63
CA ILE A 206 2.05 20.21 6.82
C ILE A 206 3.15 21.12 7.38
N GLN A 207 3.70 20.77 8.52
CA GLN A 207 4.91 21.39 9.04
C GLN A 207 6.13 20.68 8.44
N VAL A 208 7.01 21.44 7.82
CA VAL A 208 8.21 20.94 7.17
C VAL A 208 9.43 21.51 7.86
N LYS A 209 10.47 20.68 8.02
CA LYS A 209 11.84 21.12 8.26
C LYS A 209 12.74 20.45 7.23
N SER A 210 13.56 21.23 6.54
CA SER A 210 14.63 20.68 5.69
C SER A 210 15.86 21.58 5.75
N GLU A 211 17.06 21.00 5.86
CA GLU A 211 18.33 21.76 5.85
C GLU A 211 18.75 22.21 4.44
N GLU A 212 18.29 21.51 3.41
CA GLU A 212 18.55 21.81 2.00
C GLU A 212 17.21 22.00 1.24
N PRO A 213 17.22 22.48 -0.02
CA PRO A 213 16.01 22.49 -0.82
C PRO A 213 15.49 21.06 -1.00
N ALA A 214 14.19 20.84 -0.87
CA ALA A 214 13.58 19.53 -1.02
C ALA A 214 12.21 19.63 -1.69
N LEU A 215 11.69 18.51 -2.19
CA LEU A 215 10.31 18.41 -2.63
C LEU A 215 9.47 17.80 -1.51
N LEU A 216 8.51 18.56 -0.98
CA LEU A 216 7.46 17.97 -0.15
C LEU A 216 6.49 17.19 -1.06
N VAL A 217 6.39 15.89 -0.82
CA VAL A 217 5.40 15.02 -1.45
C VAL A 217 4.28 14.74 -0.47
N LEU A 218 3.05 15.05 -0.88
CA LEU A 218 1.82 14.64 -0.21
C LEU A 218 1.19 13.49 -1.00
N THR A 219 0.99 12.33 -0.37
CA THR A 219 0.45 11.11 -0.99
C THR A 219 -1.08 11.18 -1.20
N ASP A 220 -1.56 12.32 -1.70
CA ASP A 220 -2.93 12.54 -2.13
C ASP A 220 -2.98 12.72 -3.64
N ALA A 221 -4.09 12.33 -4.26
CA ALA A 221 -4.29 12.49 -5.69
C ALA A 221 -4.18 13.95 -6.15
N TYR A 222 -3.29 14.25 -7.08
CA TYR A 222 -3.24 15.51 -7.81
C TYR A 222 -4.56 15.71 -8.57
N TYR A 223 -5.21 16.84 -8.33
CA TYR A 223 -6.48 17.17 -8.96
C TYR A 223 -6.63 18.69 -9.14
N PRO A 224 -7.15 19.17 -10.29
CA PRO A 224 -7.38 20.59 -10.50
C PRO A 224 -8.33 21.20 -9.46
N GLY A 225 -7.93 22.32 -8.84
CA GLY A 225 -8.72 23.03 -7.83
C GLY A 225 -8.06 23.12 -6.47
N TRP A 226 -7.04 22.29 -6.20
CA TRP A 226 -6.13 22.48 -5.07
C TRP A 226 -5.20 23.67 -5.30
N ARG A 227 -4.86 24.36 -4.23
CA ARG A 227 -3.85 25.42 -4.17
C ARG A 227 -2.90 25.12 -3.04
N ALA A 228 -1.64 25.46 -3.20
CA ALA A 228 -0.64 25.37 -2.14
C ALA A 228 -0.12 26.76 -1.77
N SER A 229 0.28 26.91 -0.53
CA SER A 229 1.13 28.01 -0.07
C SER A 229 2.26 27.48 0.81
N VAL A 230 3.40 28.17 0.79
CA VAL A 230 4.52 27.97 1.71
C VAL A 230 4.65 29.26 2.51
N ASP A 231 4.43 29.18 3.82
CA ASP A 231 4.37 30.36 4.71
C ASP A 231 3.43 31.45 4.21
N ASP A 232 2.21 31.05 3.84
CA ASP A 232 1.15 31.91 3.27
C ASP A 232 1.43 32.50 1.88
N GLU A 233 2.63 32.30 1.32
CA GLU A 233 2.94 32.70 -0.06
C GLU A 233 2.53 31.62 -1.06
N PRO A 234 1.81 31.96 -2.15
CA PRO A 234 1.34 30.98 -3.13
C PRO A 234 2.50 30.18 -3.76
N ALA A 235 2.35 28.86 -3.78
CA ALA A 235 3.32 27.94 -4.37
C ALA A 235 2.66 27.05 -5.44
N PRO A 236 3.36 26.72 -6.54
CA PRO A 236 2.87 25.77 -7.53
C PRO A 236 2.79 24.36 -6.93
N ILE A 237 1.72 23.64 -7.29
CA ILE A 237 1.61 22.20 -7.04
C ILE A 237 2.03 21.47 -8.31
N TYR A 238 2.97 20.56 -8.17
CA TYR A 238 3.47 19.73 -9.26
C TYR A 238 2.86 18.31 -9.19
N PRO A 239 2.38 17.74 -10.31
CA PRO A 239 2.11 16.31 -10.39
C PRO A 239 3.40 15.55 -10.08
N THR A 240 3.36 14.68 -9.07
CA THR A 240 4.51 13.96 -8.54
C THR A 240 4.21 12.48 -8.50
N ASN A 241 5.15 11.62 -8.91
CA ASN A 241 4.94 10.18 -9.01
C ASN A 241 3.62 9.86 -9.71
N HIS A 242 3.41 10.53 -10.86
CA HIS A 242 2.23 10.49 -11.73
C HIS A 242 0.91 11.01 -11.13
N LEU A 243 0.62 10.71 -9.86
CA LEU A 243 -0.69 10.95 -9.25
C LEU A 243 -0.63 11.76 -7.96
N LEU A 244 0.52 12.03 -7.37
CA LEU A 244 0.67 12.70 -6.08
C LEU A 244 0.88 14.22 -6.24
N ARG A 245 0.79 14.95 -5.12
CA ARG A 245 1.04 16.40 -5.09
C ARG A 245 2.45 16.67 -4.57
N GLY A 246 3.22 17.46 -5.29
CA GLY A 246 4.54 17.95 -4.88
C GLY A 246 4.55 19.47 -4.73
N VAL A 247 5.28 19.98 -3.75
CA VAL A 247 5.59 21.42 -3.59
C VAL A 247 7.07 21.55 -3.28
N ALA A 248 7.77 22.41 -4.02
CA ALA A 248 9.18 22.69 -3.76
C ALA A 248 9.32 23.55 -2.49
N ILE A 249 10.17 23.11 -1.56
CA ILE A 249 10.38 23.73 -0.26
C ILE A 249 11.82 24.26 -0.18
N PRO A 250 12.02 25.54 0.19
CA PRO A 250 13.35 26.07 0.44
C PRO A 250 13.93 25.53 1.77
N PRO A 251 15.24 25.69 2.01
CA PRO A 251 15.85 25.36 3.30
C PRO A 251 15.22 26.14 4.45
N GLY A 252 14.88 25.44 5.54
CA GLY A 252 14.33 26.05 6.74
C GLY A 252 13.19 25.25 7.37
N GLU A 253 12.46 25.91 8.25
CA GLU A 253 11.21 25.42 8.82
C GLU A 253 10.05 26.20 8.18
N HIS A 254 9.09 25.47 7.61
CA HIS A 254 8.02 26.05 6.79
C HIS A 254 6.67 25.42 7.14
N ILE A 255 5.59 26.17 6.95
CA ILE A 255 4.22 25.66 6.96
C ILE A 255 3.72 25.61 5.53
N VAL A 256 3.40 24.40 5.06
CA VAL A 256 2.82 24.18 3.74
C VAL A 256 1.34 23.90 3.90
N THR A 257 0.51 24.70 3.25
CA THR A 257 -0.94 24.57 3.31
C THR A 257 -1.49 24.21 1.94
N PHE A 258 -2.20 23.10 1.85
CA PHE A 258 -3.01 22.72 0.69
C PHE A 258 -4.47 23.02 0.98
N GLU A 259 -5.13 23.78 0.11
CA GLU A 259 -6.56 24.11 0.23
C GLU A 259 -7.30 23.83 -1.07
N PHE A 260 -8.46 23.19 -0.97
CA PHE A 260 -9.32 22.92 -2.11
C PHE A 260 -10.22 24.13 -2.39
N ALA A 261 -9.90 24.88 -3.45
CA ALA A 261 -10.59 26.10 -3.84
C ALA A 261 -10.94 26.08 -5.34
N PRO A 262 -11.89 25.21 -5.77
CA PRO A 262 -12.23 25.06 -7.17
C PRO A 262 -12.90 26.32 -7.72
N THR A 263 -12.55 26.69 -8.96
CA THR A 263 -13.12 27.86 -9.65
C THR A 263 -14.63 27.71 -9.90
N SER A 264 -15.13 26.48 -10.01
CA SER A 264 -16.55 26.16 -10.17
C SER A 264 -17.39 26.66 -9.00
N TRP A 265 -16.87 26.61 -7.77
CA TRP A 265 -17.58 27.10 -6.59
C TRP A 265 -17.81 28.61 -6.64
N ARG A 266 -16.79 29.37 -7.07
CA ARG A 266 -16.89 30.83 -7.28
C ARG A 266 -17.91 31.17 -8.36
N ASN A 267 -17.87 30.44 -9.48
CA ASN A 267 -18.81 30.65 -10.59
C ASN A 267 -20.23 30.25 -10.19
N GLY A 268 -20.40 29.15 -9.46
CA GLY A 268 -21.69 28.68 -8.93
C GLY A 268 -22.35 29.72 -8.04
N ARG A 269 -21.61 30.31 -7.09
CA ARG A 269 -22.12 31.40 -6.24
C ARG A 269 -22.63 32.59 -7.06
N LEU A 270 -21.89 33.00 -8.09
CA LEU A 270 -22.29 34.09 -8.97
C LEU A 270 -23.58 33.75 -9.74
N TRP A 271 -23.65 32.56 -10.35
CA TRP A 271 -24.83 32.12 -11.09
C TRP A 271 -26.06 31.93 -10.20
N SER A 272 -25.89 31.39 -9.00
CA SER A 272 -26.98 31.27 -8.02
C SER A 272 -27.50 32.64 -7.58
N ALA A 273 -26.61 33.61 -7.33
CA ALA A 273 -27.00 34.97 -6.99
C ALA A 273 -27.79 35.65 -8.12
N LEU A 274 -27.32 35.52 -9.36
CA LEU A 274 -28.02 36.02 -10.55
C LEU A 274 -29.39 35.36 -10.73
N GLY A 275 -29.47 34.04 -10.59
CA GLY A 275 -30.73 33.30 -10.65
C GLY A 275 -31.73 33.74 -9.57
N ALA A 276 -31.26 33.92 -8.34
CA ALA A 276 -32.08 34.42 -7.24
C ALA A 276 -32.61 35.84 -7.51
N LEU A 277 -31.77 36.73 -8.04
CA LEU A 277 -32.17 38.10 -8.39
C LEU A 277 -33.25 38.11 -9.48
N ILE A 278 -33.08 37.29 -10.53
CA ILE A 278 -34.06 37.13 -11.61
C ILE A 278 -35.38 36.57 -11.06
N PHE A 279 -35.32 35.56 -10.19
CA PHE A 279 -36.49 34.98 -9.56
C PHE A 279 -37.29 36.01 -8.76
N VAL A 280 -36.61 36.80 -7.91
CA VAL A 280 -37.23 37.89 -7.14
C VAL A 280 -37.86 38.94 -8.07
N ALA A 281 -37.19 39.32 -9.16
CA ALA A 281 -37.72 40.28 -10.12
C ALA A 281 -38.98 39.77 -10.83
N ILE A 282 -39.01 38.49 -11.23
CA ILE A 282 -40.18 37.86 -11.86
C ILE A 282 -41.34 37.80 -10.88
N VAL A 283 -41.11 37.32 -9.67
CA VAL A 283 -42.14 37.22 -8.62
C VAL A 283 -42.69 38.63 -8.28
N GLY A 284 -41.80 39.62 -8.13
CA GLY A 284 -42.18 41.01 -7.91
C GLY A 284 -43.06 41.56 -9.03
N LEU A 285 -42.71 41.31 -10.30
CA LEU A 285 -43.51 41.73 -11.46
C LEU A 285 -44.88 41.06 -11.49
N LEU A 286 -44.96 39.76 -11.18
CA LEU A 286 -46.23 39.01 -11.12
C LEU A 286 -47.14 39.53 -10.00
N ILE A 287 -46.59 39.85 -8.82
CA ILE A 287 -47.33 40.45 -7.71
C ILE A 287 -47.86 41.84 -8.11
N LEU A 288 -47.01 42.69 -8.70
CA LEU A 288 -47.41 44.03 -9.16
C LEU A 288 -48.52 43.97 -10.22
N ARG A 289 -48.43 43.02 -11.16
CA ARG A 289 -49.48 42.78 -12.15
C ARG A 289 -50.80 42.37 -11.50
N ARG A 290 -50.77 41.47 -10.51
CA ARG A 290 -51.96 41.00 -9.78
C ARG A 290 -52.62 42.10 -8.95
N ILE A 291 -51.83 43.01 -8.37
CA ILE A 291 -52.36 44.16 -7.63
C ILE A 291 -53.04 45.15 -8.59
N ARG A 292 -52.43 45.43 -9.75
CA ARG A 292 -53.00 46.34 -10.76
C ARG A 292 -54.23 45.78 -11.48
N SER A 293 -54.39 44.45 -11.54
CA SER A 293 -55.50 43.80 -12.24
C SER A 293 -56.73 43.53 -11.38
N ARG A 294 -56.80 44.02 -10.13
CA ARG A 294 -58.04 43.98 -9.35
C ARG A 294 -58.96 45.11 -9.84
N PRO A 295 -60.09 44.83 -10.50
CA PRO A 295 -61.04 45.88 -10.85
C PRO A 295 -61.66 46.43 -9.57
N GLU A 296 -61.83 47.75 -9.49
CA GLU A 296 -62.65 48.38 -8.46
C GLU A 296 -64.06 47.77 -8.56
N SER A 297 -64.44 46.96 -7.59
CA SER A 297 -65.82 46.53 -7.42
C SER A 297 -66.64 47.77 -7.05
N GLY A 298 -67.24 48.38 -8.07
CA GLY A 298 -68.24 49.43 -7.93
C GLY A 298 -69.41 48.96 -7.08
N VAL A 299 -69.81 49.84 -6.17
CA VAL A 299 -71.02 49.77 -5.32
C VAL A 299 -72.28 49.78 -6.18
#